data_AF-B4LFD0-F1
#
_entry.id   AF-B4LFD0-F1
#
_cell.length_a   1.000
_cell.length_b   1.000
_cell.length_c   1.000
_cell.angle_alpha   90.00
_cell.angle_beta   90.00
_cell.angle_gamma   90.00
#
_symmetry.space_group_name_H-M   'P 1'
#
loop_
_entity.id
_entity.type
_entity.pdbx_description
1 polymer ?
#
loop_
_entity_poly.entity_id
_entity_poly.type
_entity_poly.pdbx_seq_one_letter_code
_entity_poly.pdbx_strand_id
1 'polypeptide(L)'
;MPPTKIQSNPNEQSAAKRLPLYVSLELRNLIEELMIPRIDILRTVVSTRFVSEAQNVDDNETEADWWPDYSIYSHLHYMTEMNGLMHLMQNALKGMTEDLKAIGVKFQAFVVDHFKARQSALEDEETQPPDDKQLLGRYLLAQSLIKDMVTFVNCCSRHCNKLLAQRTVYSERAADTKGTEDRIRLKIFDERSFTQLHGRMSSLKGFVQDFCDLFDSERQPSVVAAEQDATAVAPASIIST
;
A
#
# COMPACT_ATOMS: atom_id res chain seq x y z
N MET A 1 -21.53 36.27 -19.51
CA MET A 1 -21.85 34.91 -19.01
C MET A 1 -21.25 34.79 -17.61
N PRO A 2 -22.03 34.39 -16.59
CA PRO A 2 -21.48 34.15 -15.26
C PRO A 2 -20.70 32.83 -15.23
N PRO A 3 -19.69 32.68 -14.36
CA PRO A 3 -18.89 31.46 -14.29
C PRO A 3 -19.72 30.31 -13.73
N THR A 4 -19.76 29.21 -14.47
CA THR A 4 -20.37 27.94 -14.09
C THR A 4 -19.65 27.40 -12.85
N LYS A 5 -20.35 27.31 -11.71
CA LYS A 5 -19.87 26.60 -10.52
C LYS A 5 -19.64 25.14 -10.90
N ILE A 6 -18.38 24.72 -10.93
CA ILE A 6 -18.01 23.31 -10.97
C ILE A 6 -18.49 22.71 -9.66
N GLN A 7 -19.58 21.94 -9.71
CA GLN A 7 -19.98 21.08 -8.61
C GLN A 7 -18.92 19.97 -8.50
N SER A 8 -18.08 20.09 -7.48
CA SER A 8 -17.18 19.01 -7.04
C SER A 8 -18.00 17.75 -6.78
N ASN A 9 -17.52 16.63 -7.32
CA ASN A 9 -18.12 15.31 -7.15
C ASN A 9 -18.39 15.00 -5.67
N PRO A 10 -19.58 14.50 -5.30
CA PRO A 10 -19.90 14.11 -3.92
C PRO A 10 -19.03 12.96 -3.38
N ASN A 11 -18.27 12.27 -4.24
CA ASN A 11 -17.36 11.19 -3.84
C ASN A 11 -16.08 11.68 -3.14
N GLU A 12 -15.63 12.93 -3.34
CA GLU A 12 -14.41 13.43 -2.69
C GLU A 12 -14.64 13.84 -1.22
N GLN A 13 -15.87 14.18 -0.85
CA GLN A 13 -16.19 14.55 0.54
C GLN A 13 -16.29 13.35 1.49
N SER A 14 -16.38 12.12 0.98
CA SER A 14 -16.51 10.90 1.79
C SER A 14 -15.16 10.35 2.30
N ALA A 15 -14.04 10.68 1.64
CA ALA A 15 -12.72 10.21 2.05
C ALA A 15 -12.21 10.89 3.33
N ALA A 16 -12.64 12.13 3.61
CA ALA A 16 -12.13 12.97 4.70
C ALA A 16 -12.70 12.65 6.11
N LYS A 17 -13.56 11.63 6.26
CA LYS A 17 -14.21 11.29 7.55
C LYS A 17 -14.21 9.79 7.87
N ARG A 18 -13.22 9.03 7.41
CA ARG A 18 -13.08 7.64 7.86
C ARG A 18 -12.45 7.65 9.26
N LEU A 19 -13.24 7.35 10.29
CA LEU A 19 -12.69 7.13 11.64
C LEU A 19 -11.66 5.99 11.58
N PRO A 20 -10.52 6.07 12.27
CA PRO A 20 -9.59 4.95 12.33
C PRO A 20 -10.24 3.73 12.98
N LEU A 21 -9.74 2.53 12.65
CA LEU A 21 -10.06 1.28 13.32
C LEU A 21 -9.12 1.09 14.49
N TYR A 22 -9.69 0.76 15.64
CA TYR A 22 -8.90 0.47 16.84
C TYR A 22 -8.50 -1.00 16.86
N VAL A 23 -7.21 -1.26 17.03
CA VAL A 23 -6.66 -2.62 17.14
C VAL A 23 -5.80 -2.73 18.39
N SER A 24 -5.49 -3.96 18.80
CA SER A 24 -4.52 -4.16 19.88
C SER A 24 -3.17 -3.54 19.51
N LEU A 25 -2.42 -3.07 20.52
CA LEU A 25 -1.09 -2.48 20.32
C LEU A 25 -0.16 -3.44 19.57
N GLU A 26 -0.23 -4.74 19.85
CA GLU A 26 0.56 -5.77 19.17
C GLU A 26 0.23 -5.93 17.68
N LEU A 27 -1.02 -5.67 17.28
CA LEU A 27 -1.44 -5.72 15.89
C LEU A 27 -1.05 -4.43 15.17
N ARG A 28 -1.20 -3.28 15.83
CA ARG A 28 -0.71 -2.00 15.31
C ARG A 28 0.80 -2.06 15.05
N ASN A 29 1.59 -2.48 16.04
CA ASN A 29 3.04 -2.57 15.90
C ASN A 29 3.44 -3.52 14.76
N LEU A 30 2.72 -4.63 14.59
CA LEU A 30 2.96 -5.56 13.48
C LEU A 30 2.68 -4.90 12.11
N ILE A 31 1.59 -4.14 12.01
CA ILE A 31 1.25 -3.42 10.78
C ILE A 31 2.35 -2.40 10.47
N GLU A 32 2.76 -1.60 11.44
CA GLU A 32 3.81 -0.60 11.26
C GLU A 32 5.16 -1.24 10.88
N GLU A 33 5.58 -2.27 11.61
CA GLU A 33 6.82 -3.01 11.38
C GLU A 33 6.89 -3.59 9.96
N LEU A 34 5.79 -4.16 9.48
CA LEU A 34 5.77 -4.84 8.19
C LEU A 34 5.45 -3.94 7.01
N MET A 35 4.57 -2.94 7.17
CA MET A 35 4.05 -2.16 6.04
C MET A 35 4.79 -0.84 5.82
N ILE A 36 5.29 -0.16 6.85
CA ILE A 36 6.02 1.11 6.68
C ILE A 36 7.27 0.93 5.82
N PRO A 37 8.12 -0.10 6.03
CA PRO A 37 9.26 -0.33 5.13
C PRO A 37 8.85 -0.59 3.68
N ARG A 38 7.67 -1.18 3.46
CA ARG A 38 7.13 -1.42 2.09
C ARG A 38 6.79 -0.11 1.41
N ILE A 39 6.22 0.85 2.14
CA ILE A 39 5.94 2.20 1.60
C ILE A 39 7.24 2.88 1.15
N ASP A 40 8.31 2.78 1.93
CA ASP A 40 9.59 3.42 1.61
C ASP A 40 10.24 2.82 0.35
N ILE A 41 10.23 1.50 0.22
CA ILE A 41 10.75 0.83 -0.98
C ILE A 41 9.89 1.19 -2.20
N LEU A 42 8.56 1.18 -2.06
CA LEU A 42 7.65 1.59 -3.13
C LEU A 42 7.81 3.06 -3.50
N ARG A 43 8.10 3.95 -2.54
CA ARG A 43 8.43 5.36 -2.78
C ARG A 43 9.69 5.47 -3.64
N THR A 44 10.70 4.65 -3.36
CA THR A 44 11.92 4.59 -4.17
C THR A 44 11.60 4.20 -5.61
N VAL A 45 10.82 3.15 -5.84
CA VAL A 45 10.38 2.74 -7.18
C VAL A 45 9.61 3.85 -7.90
N VAL A 46 8.61 4.44 -7.24
CA VAL A 46 7.73 5.46 -7.84
C VAL A 46 8.47 6.78 -8.11
N SER A 47 9.59 7.02 -7.44
CA SER A 47 10.44 8.20 -7.69
C SER A 47 11.21 8.14 -9.02
N THR A 48 11.26 6.97 -9.66
CA THR A 48 11.98 6.77 -10.92
C THR A 48 11.26 7.45 -12.08
N ARG A 49 12.04 7.90 -13.06
CA ARG A 49 11.58 8.60 -14.26
C ARG A 49 12.27 7.98 -15.47
N PHE A 50 11.50 7.77 -16.52
CA PHE A 50 12.03 7.40 -17.83
C PHE A 50 12.41 8.69 -18.57
N VAL A 51 13.68 8.85 -18.93
CA VAL A 51 14.25 10.08 -19.52
C VAL A 51 14.86 9.73 -20.87
N SER A 52 14.53 10.49 -21.92
CA SER A 52 15.25 10.35 -23.20
C SER A 52 16.60 11.03 -23.08
N GLU A 53 17.67 10.32 -23.44
CA GLU A 53 19.00 10.91 -23.56
C GLU A 53 19.13 11.48 -24.97
N ALA A 54 19.31 12.79 -25.07
CA ALA A 54 19.65 13.42 -26.33
C ALA A 54 21.05 12.96 -26.74
N GLN A 55 21.23 12.51 -27.99
CA GLN A 55 22.56 12.26 -28.54
C GLN A 55 23.39 13.55 -28.41
N ASN A 56 24.42 13.51 -27.56
CA ASN A 56 25.43 14.56 -27.58
C ASN A 56 26.17 14.42 -28.92
N VAL A 57 25.96 15.41 -29.79
CA VAL A 57 26.60 15.53 -31.10
C VAL A 57 28.05 15.96 -30.86
N ASP A 58 28.86 15.06 -30.31
CA ASP A 58 30.32 15.14 -30.48
C ASP A 58 30.72 13.99 -31.40
N ASP A 59 30.91 14.36 -32.66
CA ASP A 59 31.33 13.54 -33.80
C ASP A 59 32.76 12.99 -33.59
N ASN A 60 32.93 12.06 -32.64
CA ASN A 60 34.11 11.20 -32.63
C ASN A 60 33.69 9.74 -32.75
N GLU A 61 33.84 9.26 -33.98
CA GLU A 61 33.77 7.88 -34.43
C GLU A 61 34.41 6.91 -33.43
N THR A 62 33.59 6.34 -32.56
CA THR A 62 33.91 5.10 -31.84
C THR A 62 32.59 4.37 -31.64
N GLU A 63 32.34 3.37 -32.49
CA GLU A 63 31.19 2.45 -32.44
C GLU A 63 29.85 3.07 -32.02
N ALA A 64 29.09 3.59 -33.01
CA ALA A 64 27.75 4.14 -32.84
C ALA A 64 26.97 3.44 -31.72
N ASP A 65 26.67 4.20 -30.66
CA ASP A 65 26.14 3.70 -29.40
C ASP A 65 24.97 2.74 -29.65
N TRP A 66 25.23 1.45 -29.41
CA TRP A 66 24.33 0.36 -29.78
C TRP A 66 23.23 0.16 -28.71
N TRP A 67 23.30 0.92 -27.62
CA TRP A 67 22.54 0.77 -26.36
C TRP A 67 21.96 2.15 -25.92
N PRO A 68 20.98 2.22 -24.99
CA PRO A 68 19.77 3.01 -25.17
C PRO A 68 19.94 4.53 -25.15
N ASP A 69 19.24 5.20 -26.06
CA ASP A 69 18.99 6.66 -26.09
C ASP A 69 17.98 7.11 -24.99
N TYR A 70 17.92 6.36 -23.89
CA TYR A 70 17.10 6.64 -22.73
C TYR A 70 17.79 6.13 -21.47
N SER A 71 17.52 6.79 -20.34
CA SER A 71 17.95 6.36 -19.01
C SER A 71 16.81 6.39 -18.00
N ILE A 72 16.98 5.64 -16.91
CA ILE A 72 16.03 5.60 -15.80
C ILE A 72 16.59 6.40 -14.63
N TYR A 73 16.18 7.65 -14.52
CA TYR A 73 16.64 8.51 -13.44
C TYR A 73 15.82 8.30 -12.15
N SER A 74 16.49 8.20 -11.00
CA SER A 74 15.88 8.45 -9.70
C SER A 74 16.80 9.32 -8.84
N HIS A 75 16.21 10.28 -8.13
CA HIS A 75 16.93 11.11 -7.16
C HIS A 75 17.24 10.36 -5.86
N LEU A 76 16.62 9.20 -5.64
CA LEU A 76 16.81 8.35 -4.46
C LEU A 76 17.72 7.15 -4.74
N HIS A 77 17.94 6.81 -6.01
CA HIS A 77 18.70 5.63 -6.39
C HIS A 77 19.33 5.78 -7.78
N TYR A 78 20.60 5.41 -7.92
CA TYR A 78 21.23 5.35 -9.23
C TYR A 78 20.78 4.08 -9.95
N MET A 79 20.04 4.24 -11.04
CA MET A 79 19.70 3.17 -11.97
C MET A 79 20.03 3.67 -13.37
N THR A 80 20.58 2.81 -14.22
CA THR A 80 20.88 3.18 -15.60
C THR A 80 19.92 2.53 -16.58
N GLU A 81 19.29 1.41 -16.20
CA GLU A 81 18.58 0.56 -17.14
C GLU A 81 17.27 -0.03 -16.61
N MET A 82 16.39 -0.36 -17.56
CA MET A 82 15.09 -0.99 -17.31
C MET A 82 15.20 -2.34 -16.59
N ASN A 83 16.26 -3.12 -16.84
CA ASN A 83 16.47 -4.38 -16.12
C ASN A 83 16.62 -4.15 -14.61
N GLY A 84 17.41 -3.15 -14.23
CA GLY A 84 17.60 -2.76 -12.84
C GLY A 84 16.26 -2.40 -12.21
N LEU A 85 15.47 -1.53 -12.86
CA LEU A 85 14.17 -1.09 -12.34
C LEU A 85 13.22 -2.25 -12.09
N MET A 86 13.13 -3.18 -13.03
CA MET A 86 12.25 -4.34 -12.90
C MET A 86 12.69 -5.27 -11.75
N HIS A 87 13.98 -5.46 -11.53
CA HIS A 87 14.48 -6.17 -10.35
C HIS A 87 14.20 -5.43 -9.04
N LEU A 88 14.32 -4.11 -9.02
CA LEU A 88 13.94 -3.30 -7.85
C LEU A 88 12.45 -3.47 -7.55
N MET A 89 11.59 -3.46 -8.57
CA MET A 89 10.15 -3.71 -8.42
C MET A 89 9.85 -5.13 -7.90
N GLN A 90 10.54 -6.16 -8.40
CA GLN A 90 10.41 -7.51 -7.85
C GLN A 90 10.79 -7.57 -6.37
N ASN A 91 11.91 -6.93 -6.01
CA ASN A 91 12.39 -6.89 -4.63
C ASN A 91 11.40 -6.15 -3.72
N ALA A 92 10.76 -5.08 -4.20
CA ALA A 92 9.72 -4.37 -3.46
C ALA A 92 8.53 -5.27 -3.10
N LEU A 93 8.12 -6.14 -4.03
CA LEU A 93 7.00 -7.06 -3.85
C LEU A 93 7.35 -8.32 -3.04
N LYS A 94 8.64 -8.66 -2.94
CA LYS A 94 9.09 -9.90 -2.31
C LYS A 94 8.75 -9.91 -0.82
N GLY A 95 8.05 -10.95 -0.38
CA GLY A 95 7.65 -11.13 1.02
C GLY A 95 6.37 -10.39 1.43
N MET A 96 5.95 -9.37 0.68
CA MET A 96 4.79 -8.55 1.03
C MET A 96 3.47 -9.34 1.11
N THR A 97 3.31 -10.37 0.28
CA THR A 97 2.17 -11.29 0.37
C THR A 97 2.12 -12.02 1.72
N GLU A 98 3.26 -12.47 2.23
CA GLU A 98 3.33 -13.20 3.49
C GLU A 98 3.14 -12.25 4.68
N ASP A 99 3.70 -11.05 4.60
CA ASP A 99 3.48 -9.99 5.58
C ASP A 99 1.98 -9.66 5.73
N LEU A 100 1.28 -9.45 4.61
CA LEU A 100 -0.16 -9.17 4.61
C LEU A 100 -0.98 -10.34 5.15
N LYS A 101 -0.60 -11.58 4.84
CA LYS A 101 -1.26 -12.77 5.42
C LYS A 101 -1.05 -12.85 6.93
N ALA A 102 0.16 -12.57 7.42
CA ALA A 102 0.46 -12.57 8.84
C ALA A 102 -0.38 -11.52 9.59
N ILE A 103 -0.47 -10.30 9.04
CA ILE A 103 -1.38 -9.26 9.53
C ILE A 103 -2.82 -9.76 9.50
N GLY A 104 -3.27 -10.35 8.39
CA GLY A 104 -4.63 -10.86 8.22
C GLY A 104 -5.04 -11.92 9.24
N VAL A 105 -4.14 -12.85 9.58
CA VAL A 105 -4.38 -13.89 10.61
C VAL A 105 -4.53 -13.24 11.98
N LYS A 106 -3.62 -12.33 12.34
CA LYS A 106 -3.63 -11.65 13.65
C LYS A 106 -4.84 -10.71 13.78
N PHE A 107 -5.21 -10.04 12.69
CA PHE A 107 -6.41 -9.21 12.59
C PHE A 107 -7.69 -10.04 12.74
N GLN A 108 -7.77 -11.20 12.09
CA GLN A 108 -8.91 -12.10 12.26
C GLN A 108 -9.05 -12.59 13.70
N ALA A 109 -7.95 -12.97 14.36
CA ALA A 109 -7.97 -13.34 15.77
C ALA A 109 -8.48 -12.19 16.65
N PHE A 110 -7.98 -10.96 16.42
CA PHE A 110 -8.46 -9.76 17.12
C PHE A 110 -9.97 -9.56 16.93
N VAL A 111 -10.49 -9.67 15.71
CA VAL A 111 -11.94 -9.52 15.45
C VAL A 111 -12.74 -10.62 16.15
N VAL A 112 -12.29 -11.86 16.12
CA VAL A 112 -12.98 -12.96 16.82
C VAL A 112 -13.02 -12.71 18.32
N ASP A 113 -11.90 -12.31 18.94
CA ASP A 113 -11.85 -12.10 20.39
C ASP A 113 -12.62 -10.84 20.83
N HIS A 114 -12.50 -9.75 20.08
CA HIS A 114 -13.15 -8.47 20.38
C HIS A 114 -14.68 -8.52 20.18
N PHE A 115 -15.17 -9.42 19.32
CA PHE A 115 -16.59 -9.59 19.04
C PHE A 115 -17.13 -10.97 19.47
N LYS A 116 -16.37 -11.73 20.28
CA LYS A 116 -16.65 -13.13 20.67
C LYS A 116 -18.02 -13.31 21.32
N ALA A 117 -18.36 -12.45 22.28
CA ALA A 117 -19.65 -12.45 22.96
C ALA A 117 -20.83 -12.04 22.05
N ARG A 118 -20.54 -11.41 20.89
CA ARG A 118 -21.54 -10.91 19.93
C ARG A 118 -21.78 -11.88 18.77
N GLN A 119 -20.83 -12.79 18.50
CA GLN A 119 -21.01 -13.87 17.53
C GLN A 119 -21.95 -14.97 18.04
N SER A 120 -22.03 -15.18 19.35
CA SER A 120 -23.01 -16.09 19.97
C SER A 120 -24.42 -15.49 20.08
N ALA A 121 -24.58 -14.17 19.87
CA ALA A 121 -25.87 -13.46 19.88
C ALA A 121 -26.36 -13.13 18.45
N LEU A 122 -25.65 -13.59 17.41
CA LEU A 122 -26.00 -13.38 16.00
C LEU A 122 -27.23 -14.19 15.55
N GLU A 123 -27.80 -15.03 16.41
CA GLU A 123 -29.06 -15.75 16.14
C GLU A 123 -30.31 -14.90 16.45
N ASP A 124 -30.19 -13.79 17.20
CA ASP A 124 -31.28 -12.85 17.50
C ASP A 124 -31.01 -11.48 16.84
N GLU A 125 -31.35 -11.34 15.55
CA GLU A 125 -31.04 -10.15 14.73
C GLU A 125 -31.68 -8.83 15.19
N GLU A 126 -32.64 -8.84 16.13
CA GLU A 126 -33.45 -7.65 16.47
C GLU A 126 -32.94 -6.81 17.66
N THR A 127 -31.95 -7.26 18.42
CA THR A 127 -31.55 -6.58 19.68
C THR A 127 -30.20 -5.86 19.68
N GLN A 128 -29.45 -5.86 18.56
CA GLN A 128 -28.16 -5.14 18.53
C GLN A 128 -28.33 -3.63 18.30
N PRO A 129 -27.63 -2.78 19.08
CA PRO A 129 -27.61 -1.34 18.82
C PRO A 129 -26.96 -1.04 17.45
N PRO A 130 -27.48 -0.07 16.69
CA PRO A 130 -27.10 0.19 15.29
C PRO A 130 -25.61 0.53 15.10
N ASP A 131 -24.99 1.17 16.10
CA ASP A 131 -23.57 1.56 16.05
C ASP A 131 -22.62 0.34 16.10
N ASP A 132 -23.00 -0.72 16.82
CA ASP A 132 -22.17 -1.91 16.99
C ASP A 132 -22.16 -2.81 15.74
N LYS A 133 -23.30 -2.93 15.04
CA LYS A 133 -23.40 -3.68 13.78
C LYS A 133 -22.60 -3.00 12.68
N GLN A 134 -22.65 -1.67 12.62
CA GLN A 134 -21.81 -0.89 11.70
C GLN A 134 -20.33 -1.08 12.00
N LEU A 135 -19.94 -1.09 13.28
CA LEU A 135 -18.54 -1.27 13.67
C LEU A 135 -18.00 -2.63 13.21
N LEU A 136 -18.69 -3.74 13.50
CA LEU A 136 -18.29 -5.08 13.05
C LEU A 136 -18.17 -5.15 11.52
N GLY A 137 -19.13 -4.55 10.79
CA GLY A 137 -19.08 -4.47 9.33
C GLY A 137 -17.81 -3.79 8.80
N ARG A 138 -17.31 -2.76 9.50
CA ARG A 138 -16.06 -2.08 9.13
C ARG A 138 -14.83 -2.94 9.35
N TYR A 139 -14.78 -3.74 10.42
CA TYR A 139 -13.69 -4.70 10.62
C TYR A 139 -13.71 -5.81 9.56
N LEU A 140 -14.88 -6.35 9.23
CA LEU A 140 -15.00 -7.34 8.15
C LEU A 140 -14.57 -6.78 6.79
N LEU A 141 -14.89 -5.51 6.52
CA LEU A 141 -14.42 -4.81 5.32
C LEU A 141 -12.89 -4.67 5.30
N ALA A 142 -12.26 -4.31 6.43
CA ALA A 142 -10.81 -4.27 6.54
C ALA A 142 -10.17 -5.66 6.34
N GLN A 143 -10.80 -6.72 6.83
CA GLN A 143 -10.36 -8.09 6.56
C GLN A 143 -10.45 -8.45 5.07
N SER A 144 -11.50 -8.02 4.37
CA SER A 144 -11.62 -8.17 2.92
C SER A 144 -10.51 -7.40 2.19
N LEU A 145 -10.23 -6.17 2.62
CA LEU A 145 -9.18 -5.33 2.05
C LEU A 145 -7.81 -6.02 2.12
N ILE A 146 -7.47 -6.68 3.24
CA ILE A 146 -6.21 -7.44 3.35
C ILE A 146 -6.14 -8.54 2.29
N LYS A 147 -7.23 -9.27 2.06
CA LYS A 147 -7.30 -10.33 1.03
C LYS A 147 -7.15 -9.75 -0.39
N ASP A 148 -7.78 -8.61 -0.64
CA ASP A 148 -7.69 -7.91 -1.92
C ASP A 148 -6.27 -7.41 -2.18
N MET A 149 -5.60 -6.86 -1.16
CA MET A 149 -4.20 -6.46 -1.22
C MET A 149 -3.27 -7.64 -1.51
N VAL A 150 -3.46 -8.79 -0.84
CA VAL A 150 -2.72 -10.03 -1.11
C VAL A 150 -2.88 -10.44 -2.58
N THR A 151 -4.10 -10.42 -3.09
CA THR A 151 -4.39 -10.75 -4.49
C THR A 151 -3.71 -9.77 -5.44
N PHE A 152 -3.77 -8.48 -5.14
CA PHE A 152 -3.17 -7.43 -5.94
C PHE A 152 -1.64 -7.52 -5.99
N VAL A 153 -0.98 -7.76 -4.86
CA VAL A 153 0.48 -7.98 -4.77
C VAL A 153 0.90 -9.20 -5.60
N ASN A 154 0.17 -10.32 -5.47
CA ASN A 154 0.43 -11.53 -6.26
C ASN A 154 0.25 -11.29 -7.77
N CYS A 155 -0.75 -10.50 -8.17
CA CYS A 155 -0.95 -10.11 -9.57
C CYS A 155 0.20 -9.22 -10.07
N CYS A 156 0.66 -8.25 -9.27
CA CYS A 156 1.78 -7.40 -9.61
C CYS A 156 3.08 -8.20 -9.76
N SER A 157 3.34 -9.15 -8.85
CA SER A 157 4.54 -10.00 -8.87
C SER A 157 4.57 -10.89 -10.12
N ARG A 158 3.45 -11.57 -10.42
CA ARG A 158 3.33 -12.39 -11.64
C ARG A 158 3.52 -11.55 -12.91
N HIS A 159 2.96 -10.35 -12.95
CA HIS A 159 3.08 -9.46 -14.09
C HIS A 159 4.53 -8.98 -14.29
N CYS A 160 5.22 -8.61 -13.20
CA CYS A 160 6.61 -8.20 -13.23
C CYS A 160 7.51 -9.35 -13.74
N ASN A 161 7.33 -10.57 -13.22
CA ASN A 161 8.06 -11.76 -13.67
C ASN A 161 7.85 -12.04 -15.16
N LYS A 162 6.60 -11.93 -15.63
CA LYS A 162 6.28 -12.13 -17.05
C LYS A 162 6.99 -11.11 -17.93
N LEU A 163 6.96 -9.84 -17.56
CA LEU A 163 7.62 -8.79 -18.34
C LEU A 163 9.14 -8.95 -18.32
N LEU A 164 9.74 -9.34 -17.19
CA LEU A 164 11.17 -9.61 -17.11
C LEU A 164 11.59 -10.73 -18.06
N ALA A 165 10.87 -11.86 -18.06
CA ALA A 165 11.15 -12.96 -18.96
C ALA A 165 11.02 -12.55 -20.44
N GLN A 166 10.00 -11.74 -20.78
CA GLN A 166 9.83 -11.21 -22.13
C GLN A 166 10.96 -10.25 -22.51
N ARG A 167 11.38 -9.39 -21.57
CA ARG A 167 12.48 -8.46 -21.78
C ARG A 167 13.78 -9.17 -22.08
N THR A 168 14.10 -10.24 -21.33
CA THR A 168 15.29 -11.06 -21.56
C THR A 168 15.34 -11.55 -23.00
N VAL A 169 14.23 -12.10 -23.52
CA VAL A 169 14.15 -12.57 -24.91
C VAL A 169 14.36 -11.44 -25.92
N TYR A 170 13.75 -10.27 -25.71
CA TYR A 170 13.95 -9.13 -26.61
C TYR A 170 15.38 -8.59 -26.55
N SER A 171 15.98 -8.57 -25.37
CA SER A 171 17.36 -8.12 -25.14
C SER A 171 18.37 -9.05 -25.82
N GLU A 172 18.22 -10.36 -25.65
CA GLU A 172 19.06 -11.37 -26.30
C GLU A 172 18.94 -11.27 -27.81
N ARG A 173 17.72 -11.20 -28.35
CA ARG A 173 17.50 -11.05 -29.79
C ARG A 173 18.12 -9.77 -30.36
N ALA A 174 17.97 -8.64 -29.68
CA ALA A 174 18.54 -7.38 -30.12
C ALA A 174 20.08 -7.39 -30.08
N ALA A 175 20.67 -8.06 -29.08
CA ALA A 175 22.12 -8.27 -28.98
C ALA A 175 22.65 -9.19 -30.10
N ASP A 176 21.92 -10.25 -30.43
CA ASP A 176 22.28 -11.22 -31.47
C ASP A 176 22.22 -10.62 -32.88
N THR A 177 21.11 -9.95 -33.22
CA THR A 177 20.92 -9.42 -34.58
C THR A 177 21.66 -8.11 -34.80
N LYS A 178 21.89 -7.34 -33.72
CA LYS A 178 22.33 -5.93 -33.77
C LYS A 178 21.49 -5.08 -34.74
N GLY A 179 20.28 -5.53 -35.04
CA GLY A 179 19.41 -4.94 -36.05
C GLY A 179 18.59 -3.79 -35.48
N THR A 180 18.41 -2.72 -36.25
CA THR A 180 17.62 -1.54 -35.85
C THR A 180 16.18 -1.91 -35.47
N GLU A 181 15.56 -2.88 -36.15
CA GLU A 181 14.19 -3.28 -35.88
C GLU A 181 14.02 -3.91 -34.49
N ASP A 182 14.88 -4.87 -34.12
CA ASP A 182 14.81 -5.52 -32.81
C ASP A 182 15.15 -4.56 -31.67
N ARG A 183 16.05 -3.57 -31.92
CA ARG A 183 16.30 -2.45 -30.99
C ARG A 183 15.06 -1.61 -30.75
N ILE A 184 14.35 -1.20 -31.82
CA ILE A 184 13.11 -0.41 -31.70
C ILE A 184 12.05 -1.21 -30.93
N ARG A 185 11.92 -2.52 -31.18
CA ARG A 185 10.98 -3.38 -30.44
C ARG A 185 11.28 -3.42 -28.95
N LEU A 186 12.56 -3.60 -28.57
CA LEU A 186 12.98 -3.57 -27.16
C LEU A 186 12.69 -2.21 -26.51
N LYS A 187 12.98 -1.09 -27.19
CA LYS A 187 12.69 0.27 -26.69
C LYS A 187 11.19 0.47 -26.43
N ILE A 188 10.34 0.14 -27.40
CA ILE A 188 8.88 0.24 -27.27
C ILE A 188 8.38 -0.65 -26.12
N PHE A 189 8.96 -1.84 -25.98
CA PHE A 189 8.65 -2.75 -24.90
C PHE A 189 9.02 -2.15 -23.53
N ASP A 190 10.21 -1.59 -23.39
CA ASP A 190 10.71 -1.00 -22.14
C ASP A 190 9.87 0.21 -21.72
N GLU A 191 9.53 1.12 -22.64
CA GLU A 191 8.68 2.30 -22.35
C GLU A 191 7.27 1.89 -21.89
N ARG A 192 6.65 0.92 -22.58
CA ARG A 192 5.32 0.41 -22.20
C ARG A 192 5.36 -0.30 -20.86
N SER A 193 6.39 -1.11 -20.63
CA SER A 193 6.57 -1.86 -19.39
C SER A 193 6.83 -0.93 -18.22
N PHE A 194 7.63 0.12 -18.42
CA PHE A 194 7.87 1.18 -17.43
C PHE A 194 6.55 1.80 -17.01
N THR A 195 5.76 2.31 -17.96
CA THR A 195 4.49 2.98 -17.68
C THR A 195 3.51 2.08 -16.94
N GLN A 196 3.39 0.82 -17.36
CA GLN A 196 2.46 -0.14 -16.75
C GLN A 196 2.89 -0.53 -15.32
N LEU A 197 4.16 -0.85 -15.11
CA LEU A 197 4.65 -1.27 -13.80
C LEU A 197 4.70 -0.10 -12.82
N HIS A 198 5.15 1.08 -13.28
CA HIS A 198 5.20 2.28 -12.46
C HIS A 198 3.81 2.69 -11.96
N GLY A 199 2.79 2.65 -12.84
CA GLY A 199 1.40 2.88 -12.45
C GLY A 199 0.92 1.90 -11.37
N ARG A 200 1.20 0.60 -11.54
CA ARG A 200 0.84 -0.43 -10.55
C ARG A 200 1.54 -0.22 -9.20
N MET A 201 2.83 0.12 -9.20
CA MET A 201 3.60 0.38 -7.98
C MET A 201 3.12 1.65 -7.27
N SER A 202 2.72 2.66 -8.04
CA SER A 202 2.09 3.88 -7.52
C SER A 202 0.77 3.58 -6.82
N SER A 203 -0.11 2.79 -7.46
CA SER A 203 -1.36 2.33 -6.83
C SER A 203 -1.11 1.48 -5.59
N LEU A 204 -0.14 0.56 -5.64
CA LEU A 204 0.24 -0.26 -4.48
C LEU A 204 0.69 0.61 -3.31
N LYS A 205 1.57 1.59 -3.57
CA LYS A 205 2.04 2.53 -2.54
C LYS A 205 0.86 3.25 -1.89
N GLY A 206 -0.08 3.75 -2.69
CA GLY A 206 -1.30 4.39 -2.20
C GLY A 206 -2.12 3.45 -1.33
N PHE A 207 -2.39 2.23 -1.78
CA PHE A 207 -3.17 1.26 -1.01
C PHE A 207 -2.50 0.86 0.31
N VAL A 208 -1.18 0.71 0.35
CA VAL A 208 -0.47 0.39 1.60
C VAL A 208 -0.51 1.57 2.56
N GLN A 209 -0.36 2.81 2.06
CA GLN A 209 -0.51 4.01 2.87
C GLN A 209 -1.92 4.10 3.46
N ASP A 210 -2.95 4.02 2.61
CA ASP A 210 -4.35 4.04 3.05
C ASP A 210 -4.65 2.92 4.06
N PHE A 211 -4.02 1.76 3.88
CA PHE A 211 -4.12 0.64 4.82
C PHE A 211 -3.49 0.95 6.18
N CYS A 212 -2.32 1.58 6.22
CA CYS A 212 -1.69 1.99 7.48
C CYS A 212 -2.52 3.08 8.17
N ASP A 213 -2.97 4.07 7.40
CA ASP A 213 -3.77 5.20 7.89
C ASP A 213 -5.11 4.75 8.49
N LEU A 214 -5.66 3.60 8.05
CA LEU A 214 -6.85 2.99 8.65
C LEU A 214 -6.67 2.64 10.13
N PHE A 215 -5.43 2.40 10.59
CA PHE A 215 -5.12 1.99 11.96
C PHE A 215 -4.33 3.04 12.74
N ASP A 216 -3.99 4.16 12.11
CA ASP A 216 -3.21 5.21 12.76
C ASP A 216 -4.16 6.11 13.57
N SER A 217 -4.18 5.88 14.87
CA SER A 217 -5.04 6.57 15.83
C SER A 217 -4.19 7.17 16.94
N GLU A 218 -3.87 8.46 16.83
CA GLU A 218 -3.26 9.25 17.91
C GLU A 218 -4.25 9.65 19.03
N ARG A 219 -5.44 9.02 19.18
CA ARG A 219 -6.36 9.38 20.26
C ARG A 219 -6.09 8.66 21.58
N GLN A 220 -5.68 9.47 22.54
CA GLN A 220 -5.55 9.30 23.99
C GLN A 220 -6.67 8.50 24.70
N PRO A 221 -6.36 7.95 25.89
CA PRO A 221 -7.32 7.27 26.75
C PRO A 221 -8.27 8.28 27.42
N SER A 222 -9.50 8.36 26.93
CA SER A 222 -10.66 8.85 27.66
C SER A 222 -11.85 8.22 26.95
N VAL A 223 -12.52 7.20 27.46
CA VAL A 223 -13.48 7.26 28.58
C VAL A 223 -13.67 5.83 29.11
N VAL A 224 -12.90 5.38 30.11
CA VAL A 224 -13.30 4.29 31.05
C VAL A 224 -12.70 4.51 32.45
N ALA A 225 -12.14 5.69 32.74
CA ALA A 225 -11.69 6.05 34.10
C ALA A 225 -12.75 6.93 34.78
N ALA A 226 -13.97 6.40 34.90
CA ALA A 226 -15.03 7.01 35.69
C ALA A 226 -15.91 5.95 36.37
N GLU A 227 -15.32 4.84 36.78
CA GLU A 227 -15.96 3.87 37.69
C GLU A 227 -14.91 3.31 38.65
N GLN A 228 -14.37 4.18 39.52
CA GLN A 228 -13.72 3.77 40.77
C GLN A 228 -13.52 5.00 41.66
N ASP A 229 -14.61 5.69 41.99
CA ASP A 229 -14.62 6.54 43.18
C ASP A 229 -16.04 6.59 43.77
N ALA A 230 -16.47 5.44 44.30
CA ALA A 230 -17.68 5.30 45.07
C ALA A 230 -17.51 4.19 46.10
N THR A 231 -16.62 4.39 47.08
CA THR A 231 -16.74 3.76 48.42
C THR A 231 -15.80 4.41 49.44
N ALA A 232 -16.17 5.59 49.92
CA ALA A 232 -15.71 6.06 51.24
C ALA A 232 -16.95 6.38 52.08
N VAL A 233 -17.42 5.33 52.76
CA VAL A 233 -18.48 5.32 53.75
C VAL A 233 -18.08 6.23 54.91
N ALA A 234 -18.92 7.23 55.19
CA ALA A 234 -18.91 7.96 56.45
C ALA A 234 -19.19 7.01 57.63
N PRO A 235 -18.68 7.34 58.83
CA PRO A 235 -19.55 7.29 59.98
C PRO A 235 -19.49 8.56 60.83
N ALA A 236 -20.63 8.79 61.49
CA ALA A 236 -20.97 9.96 62.26
C ALA A 236 -20.36 9.99 63.68
N SER A 237 -20.22 11.22 64.18
CA SER A 237 -20.39 11.72 65.56
C SER A 237 -20.01 10.84 66.77
N ILE A 238 -19.09 11.35 67.60
CA ILE A 238 -19.12 11.17 69.06
C ILE A 238 -18.89 12.53 69.75
N ILE A 239 -19.73 12.80 70.74
CA ILE A 239 -19.81 13.96 71.64
C ILE A 239 -18.87 13.78 72.86
N SER A 240 -18.47 14.90 73.46
CA SER A 240 -17.99 15.15 74.86
C SER A 240 -16.52 15.60 74.89
N THR A 241 -16.12 16.65 75.61
CA THR A 241 -16.68 17.34 76.80
C THR A 241 -16.55 18.86 76.70
#